data_AF-A0A544YAE2-F1
#
_entry.id   AF-A0A544YAE2-F1
#
_cell.length_a   1.000
_cell.length_b   1.000
_cell.length_c   1.000
_cell.angle_alpha   90.00
_cell.angle_beta   90.00
_cell.angle_gamma   90.00
#
_symmetry.space_group_name_H-M   'P 1'
#
loop_
_entity.id
_entity.type
_entity.pdbx_description
1 polymer ?
#
loop_
_entity_poly.entity_id
_entity_poly.type
_entity_poly.pdbx_seq_one_letter_code
_entity_poly.pdbx_strand_id
1 'polypeptide(L)' 'MPAAISRAEFVDLLRDEIGLAVAAEDLGRTLDEVPGWDSLHLLTMLVLLEKRVSRPLSLPDFLDAASLETIYELVNR' A
#
# COMPACT_ATOMS: atom_id res chain seq x y z
N MET A 1 -8.53 -1.96 -19.15
CA MET A 1 -7.98 -2.70 -18.00
C MET A 1 -7.66 -1.65 -16.96
N PRO A 2 -8.37 -1.58 -15.83
CA PRO A 2 -8.12 -0.51 -14.87
C PRO A 2 -6.74 -0.72 -14.26
N ALA A 3 -6.01 0.37 -14.01
CA ALA A 3 -4.57 0.39 -13.87
C ALA A 3 -4.08 -0.50 -12.73
N ALA A 4 -3.48 -1.64 -13.09
CA ALA A 4 -2.63 -2.41 -12.21
C ALA A 4 -1.39 -1.55 -11.90
N ILE A 5 -1.26 -1.06 -10.66
CA ILE A 5 -0.04 -0.38 -10.24
C ILE A 5 1.09 -1.41 -10.21
N SER A 6 2.24 -1.09 -10.76
CA SER A 6 3.40 -1.98 -10.65
C SER A 6 3.97 -1.96 -9.23
N ARG A 7 4.69 -3.03 -8.83
CA ARG A 7 5.37 -3.06 -7.51
C ARG A 7 6.35 -1.90 -7.33
N ALA A 8 7.04 -1.49 -8.40
CA ALA A 8 7.95 -0.35 -8.37
C ALA A 8 7.19 0.95 -8.06
N GLU A 9 6.10 1.23 -8.78
CA GLU A 9 5.26 2.40 -8.51
C GLU A 9 4.66 2.38 -7.10
N PHE A 10 4.31 1.21 -6.57
CA PHE A 10 3.82 1.07 -5.21
C PHE A 10 4.91 1.43 -4.19
N VAL A 11 6.13 0.93 -4.36
CA VAL A 11 7.27 1.28 -3.49
C VAL A 11 7.61 2.77 -3.59
N ASP A 12 7.59 3.34 -4.78
CA ASP A 12 7.83 4.77 -4.98
C ASP A 12 6.76 5.62 -4.27
N LEU A 13 5.48 5.22 -4.35
CA LEU A 13 4.40 5.89 -3.60
C LEU A 13 4.63 5.84 -2.08
N LEU A 14 5.03 4.69 -1.54
CA LEU A 14 5.31 4.54 -0.11
C LEU A 14 6.47 5.44 0.34
N ARG A 15 7.49 5.62 -0.50
CA ARG A 15 8.63 6.49 -0.21
C ARG A 15 8.30 7.96 -0.36
N ASP A 16 7.74 8.33 -1.50
CA ASP A 16 7.62 9.73 -1.92
C ASP A 16 6.40 10.42 -1.29
N GLU A 17 5.28 9.70 -1.17
CA GLU A 17 4.03 10.29 -0.67
C GLU A 17 3.82 10.03 0.82
N ILE A 18 4.35 8.93 1.35
CA ILE A 18 4.12 8.52 2.75
C ILE A 18 5.37 8.71 3.61
N GLY A 19 6.56 8.71 3.01
CA GLY A 19 7.82 8.85 3.74
C GLY A 19 8.31 7.55 4.39
N LEU A 20 7.80 6.40 3.96
CA LEU A 20 8.27 5.10 4.44
C LEU A 20 9.51 4.66 3.66
N ALA A 21 10.62 4.45 4.38
CA ALA A 21 11.88 4.01 3.81
C ALA A 21 11.89 2.48 3.54
N VAL A 22 10.99 2.01 2.67
CA VAL A 22 10.82 0.59 2.32
C VAL A 22 11.44 0.27 0.96
N ALA A 23 11.99 -0.93 0.79
CA ALA A 23 12.39 -1.49 -0.50
C ALA A 23 11.40 -2.55 -0.98
N ALA A 24 11.55 -2.99 -2.24
CA ALA A 24 10.74 -4.07 -2.78
C ALA A 24 10.88 -5.37 -1.98
N GLU A 25 12.06 -5.61 -1.40
CA GLU A 25 12.29 -6.77 -0.52
C GLU A 25 11.52 -6.69 0.82
N ASP A 26 11.13 -5.49 1.25
CA ASP A 26 10.41 -5.29 2.52
C ASP A 26 8.89 -5.52 2.38
N LEU A 27 8.37 -5.62 1.14
CA LEU A 27 6.93 -5.77 0.90
C LEU A 27 6.34 -7.03 1.55
N GLY A 28 7.14 -8.09 1.64
CA GLY A 28 6.75 -9.35 2.27
C GLY A 28 6.76 -9.34 3.80
N ARG A 29 7.22 -8.25 4.44
CA ARG A 29 7.20 -8.12 5.90
C ARG A 29 5.81 -7.79 6.40
N THR A 30 5.56 -8.13 7.65
CA THR A 30 4.32 -7.69 8.31
C THR A 30 4.34 -6.18 8.50
N LEU A 31 3.17 -5.54 8.50
CA LEU A 31 3.07 -4.08 8.64
C LEU A 31 3.75 -3.57 9.92
N ASP A 32 3.65 -4.33 11.02
CA ASP A 32 4.26 -3.99 12.31
C ASP A 32 5.80 -4.05 12.29
N GLU A 33 6.39 -4.75 11.31
CA GLU A 33 7.84 -4.84 11.12
C GLU A 33 8.38 -3.76 10.17
N VAL A 34 7.51 -2.96 9.55
CA VAL A 34 7.90 -1.87 8.66
C VAL A 34 8.34 -0.67 9.51
N PRO A 35 9.61 -0.24 9.42
CA PRO A 35 10.08 0.90 10.20
C PRO A 35 9.31 2.18 9.88
N GLY A 36 8.81 2.85 10.92
CA GLY A 36 8.02 4.08 10.77
C GLY A 36 6.57 3.84 10.38
N TRP A 37 6.09 2.60 10.33
CA TRP A 37 4.68 2.30 10.09
C TRP A 37 3.78 2.81 11.22
N ASP A 38 2.57 3.23 10.84
CA ASP A 38 1.50 3.68 11.74
C ASP A 38 0.14 3.47 11.06
N SER A 39 -0.93 3.36 11.84
CA SER A 39 -2.31 3.20 11.37
C SER A 39 -2.76 4.37 10.46
N LEU A 40 -2.21 5.58 10.66
CA LEU A 40 -2.50 6.70 9.78
C LEU A 40 -1.89 6.53 8.38
N HIS A 41 -0.77 5.80 8.26
CA HIS A 41 -0.18 5.48 6.96
C HIS A 41 -1.09 4.57 6.15
N LEU A 42 -1.78 3.61 6.79
CA LEU A 42 -2.78 2.75 6.12
C LEU A 42 -3.92 3.58 5.51
N LEU A 43 -4.48 4.52 6.27
CA LEU A 43 -5.55 5.39 5.78
C LEU A 43 -5.07 6.33 4.68
N THR A 44 -3.87 6.87 4.82
CA THR A 44 -3.24 7.72 3.80
C THR A 44 -3.01 6.92 2.51
N MET A 45 -2.48 5.70 2.62
CA MET A 45 -2.32 4.77 1.50
C MET A 45 -3.64 4.53 0.80
N LEU A 46 -4.68 4.17 1.54
CA LEU A 46 -6.00 3.89 0.97
C LEU A 46 -6.49 5.06 0.11
N VAL A 47 -6.45 6.29 0.64
CA VAL A 47 -6.89 7.49 -0.08
C VAL A 47 -6.04 7.76 -1.33
N LEU A 48 -4.71 7.59 -1.25
CA LEU A 48 -3.81 7.77 -2.39
C LEU A 48 -4.06 6.73 -3.48
N LEU A 49 -4.23 5.47 -3.08
CA LEU A 49 -4.46 4.35 -3.99
C LEU A 49 -5.81 4.48 -4.68
N GLU A 50 -6.88 4.83 -3.97
CA GLU A 50 -8.22 5.07 -4.57
C GLU A 50 -8.16 6.13 -5.67
N LYS A 51 -7.44 7.23 -5.44
CA LYS A 51 -7.22 8.27 -6.46
C LYS A 51 -6.47 7.72 -7.66
N ARG A 52 -5.44 6.88 -7.43
CA ARG A 52 -4.60 6.30 -8.48
C ARG A 52 -5.35 5.29 -9.35
N VAL A 53 -6.14 4.41 -8.74
CA VAL A 53 -6.93 3.39 -9.45
C VAL A 53 -8.30 3.87 -9.90
N SER A 54 -8.69 5.10 -9.53
CA SER A 54 -9.99 5.72 -9.85
C SER A 54 -11.19 4.83 -9.52
N ARG A 55 -11.09 4.12 -8.40
CA ARG A 55 -12.16 3.28 -7.85
C ARG A 55 -12.05 3.25 -6.32
N PRO A 56 -13.17 3.05 -5.61
CA PRO A 56 -13.12 2.84 -4.17
C PRO A 56 -12.43 1.51 -3.83
N LEU A 57 -11.74 1.48 -2.70
CA LEU A 57 -11.06 0.33 -2.13
C LEU A 57 -11.69 0.00 -0.77
N SER A 58 -11.74 -1.29 -0.42
CA SER A 58 -12.37 -1.73 0.83
C SER A 58 -11.46 -1.43 2.02
N LEU A 59 -11.85 -0.48 2.87
CA LEU A 59 -11.15 -0.24 4.14
C LEU A 59 -11.08 -1.52 5.01
N PRO A 60 -12.15 -2.33 5.17
CA PRO A 60 -12.06 -3.61 5.87
C PRO A 60 -10.96 -4.53 5.33
N ASP A 61 -10.86 -4.68 4.00
CA ASP A 61 -9.86 -5.56 3.40
C ASP A 61 -8.43 -5.05 3.65
N PHE A 62 -8.26 -3.72 3.70
CA PHE A 62 -6.98 -3.08 4.05
C PHE A 62 -6.62 -3.28 5.52
N LEU A 63 -7.59 -3.21 6.43
CA LEU A 63 -7.37 -3.45 7.86
C LEU A 63 -7.05 -4.93 8.14
N ASP A 64 -7.60 -5.84 7.34
CA ASP A 64 -7.31 -7.28 7.41
C ASP A 64 -5.97 -7.65 6.73
N ALA A 65 -5.35 -6.73 5.99
CA ALA A 65 -4.09 -6.97 5.30
C ALA A 65 -2.92 -7.00 6.30
N ALA A 66 -2.22 -8.14 6.36
CA ALA A 66 -1.11 -8.34 7.29
C ALA A 66 0.25 -7.78 6.78
N SER A 67 0.35 -7.45 5.49
CA SER A 67 1.60 -7.03 4.84
C SER A 67 1.37 -6.02 3.71
N LEU A 68 2.42 -5.31 3.33
CA LEU A 68 2.40 -4.39 2.18
C LEU A 68 2.14 -5.14 0.87
N GLU A 69 2.60 -6.39 0.74
CA GLU A 69 2.32 -7.25 -0.41
C GLU A 69 0.82 -7.58 -0.52
N THR A 70 0.16 -7.90 0.60
CA THR A 70 -1.29 -8.16 0.61
C THR A 70 -2.07 -6.92 0.15
N ILE A 71 -1.66 -5.72 0.59
CA ILE A 71 -2.26 -4.48 0.12
C ILE A 71 -2.04 -4.28 -1.39
N TYR A 72 -0.81 -4.52 -1.86
CA TYR A 72 -0.50 -4.45 -3.29
C TYR A 72 -1.39 -5.39 -4.12
N GLU A 73 -1.61 -6.62 -3.68
CA GLU A 73 -2.49 -7.58 -4.34
C GLU A 73 -3.96 -7.11 -4.36
N LEU A 74 -4.46 -6.56 -3.25
CA LEU A 74 -5.84 -6.05 -3.16
C LEU A 74 -6.11 -4.92 -4.17
N VAL A 75 -5.14 -4.02 -4.36
CA VAL A 75 -5.25 -2.91 -5.32
C VAL A 75 -5.28 -3.41 -6.76
N ASN A 76 -4.55 -4.49 -7.06
CA ASN A 76 -4.39 -5.06 -8.40
C ASN A 76 -5.47 -6.07 -8.79
N ARG A 77 -6.37 -6.40 -7.87
CA ARG A 77 -7.54 -7.27 -8.11
C ARG A 77 -8.68 -6.53 -8.79
#